data_AF-A0A954K2F3-F1
#
_entry.id   AF-A0A954K2F3-F1
#
_cell.length_a   1.000
_cell.length_b   1.000
_cell.length_c   1.000
_cell.angle_alpha   90.00
_cell.angle_beta   90.00
_cell.angle_gamma   90.00
#
_symmetry.space_group_name_H-M   'P 1'
#
loop_
_entity.id
_entity.type
_entity.pdbx_description
1 polymer ?
#
loop_
_entity_poly.entity_id
_entity_poly.type
_entity_poly.pdbx_seq_one_letter_code
_entity_poly.pdbx_strand_id
1 'polypeptide(L)'
;IGYFGYAYYEENKDKLKLLAVDGGKGCTKPSLETVRDNSYAPLSRPLFIYVRKSSLERPEVAAFVKFYLENAAQLAKDVGYVPVSDEVAKANQEALKGALSK
;
A
#
# COMPACT_ATOMS: atom_id res chain seq x y z
N ILE A 1 -6.33 -1.65 -24.44
CA ILE A 1 -6.35 -0.90 -23.16
C ILE A 1 -6.12 -1.91 -22.02
N GLY A 2 -5.31 -1.57 -21.02
CA GLY A 2 -4.99 -2.46 -19.91
C GLY A 2 -4.81 -1.68 -18.61
N TYR A 3 -4.95 -2.34 -17.47
CA TYR A 3 -4.70 -1.78 -16.15
C TYR A 3 -3.63 -2.60 -15.44
N PHE A 4 -2.67 -1.93 -14.82
CA PHE A 4 -1.56 -2.55 -14.10
C PHE A 4 -0.97 -1.55 -13.10
N GLY A 5 -0.03 -2.01 -12.27
CA GLY A 5 0.59 -1.17 -11.25
C GLY A 5 1.31 0.05 -11.84
N TYR A 6 1.19 1.20 -11.17
CA TYR A 6 1.80 2.46 -11.62
C TYR A 6 3.32 2.36 -11.83
N ALA A 7 4.02 1.53 -11.05
CA ALA A 7 5.45 1.26 -11.21
C ALA A 7 5.83 0.81 -12.63
N TYR A 8 5.03 -0.07 -13.25
CA TYR A 8 5.31 -0.55 -14.62
C TYR A 8 5.16 0.57 -15.66
N TYR A 9 4.29 1.55 -15.41
CA TYR A 9 4.22 2.75 -16.25
C TYR A 9 5.47 3.61 -16.08
N GLU A 10 5.90 3.83 -14.83
CA GLU A 10 7.09 4.64 -14.53
C GLU A 10 8.35 4.12 -15.24
N GLU A 11 8.50 2.80 -15.38
CA GLU A 11 9.61 2.14 -16.08
C GLU A 11 9.49 2.16 -17.61
N ASN A 12 8.31 2.47 -18.18
CA ASN A 12 8.02 2.35 -19.61
C ASN A 12 7.29 3.60 -20.17
N LYS A 13 7.61 4.79 -19.64
CA LYS A 13 6.95 6.07 -20.01
C LYS A 13 7.03 6.39 -21.49
N ASP A 14 8.07 5.90 -22.18
CA ASP A 14 8.30 6.06 -23.61
C ASP A 14 7.39 5.19 -24.48
N LYS A 15 6.88 4.08 -23.93
CA LYS A 15 6.06 3.10 -24.65
C LYS A 15 4.57 3.19 -24.33
N LEU A 16 4.23 3.85 -23.23
CA LEU A 16 2.89 3.80 -22.65
C LEU A 16 2.27 5.19 -22.55
N LYS A 17 0.98 5.27 -22.88
CA LYS A 17 0.17 6.48 -22.72
C LYS A 17 -0.70 6.36 -21.47
N LEU A 18 -0.52 7.27 -20.50
CA LEU A 18 -1.43 7.37 -19.36
C LEU A 18 -2.79 7.92 -19.77
N LEU A 19 -3.82 7.37 -19.15
CA LEU A 19 -5.18 7.86 -19.24
C LEU A 19 -5.63 8.36 -17.86
N ALA A 20 -6.35 9.48 -17.84
CA ALA A 20 -7.06 9.93 -16.65
C ALA A 20 -8.30 9.06 -16.44
N VAL A 21 -8.70 8.87 -15.19
CA VAL A 21 -9.89 8.10 -14.81
C VAL A 21 -10.85 9.02 -14.07
N ASP A 22 -12.13 8.93 -14.42
CA ASP A 22 -13.20 9.62 -13.71
C ASP A 22 -13.85 8.67 -12.69
N GLY A 23 -13.69 8.99 -11.41
CA GLY A 23 -14.31 8.28 -10.29
C GLY A 23 -15.60 8.94 -9.77
N GLY A 24 -16.21 9.85 -10.53
CA GLY A 24 -17.40 10.61 -10.16
C GLY A 24 -17.13 12.03 -9.65
N LYS A 25 -15.87 12.49 -9.68
CA LYS A 25 -15.43 13.85 -9.29
C LYS A 25 -14.62 14.53 -10.39
N GLY A 26 -14.66 13.99 -11.60
CA GLY A 26 -13.86 14.44 -12.73
C GLY A 26 -12.62 13.58 -12.97
N CYS A 27 -11.96 13.83 -14.10
CA CYS A 27 -10.83 13.04 -14.57
C CYS A 27 -9.55 13.37 -13.79
N THR A 28 -8.98 12.37 -13.11
CA THR A 28 -7.69 12.47 -12.42
C THR A 28 -6.66 11.56 -13.09
N LYS A 29 -5.45 12.05 -13.31
CA LYS A 29 -4.34 11.22 -13.82
C LYS A 29 -3.67 10.47 -12.66
N PRO A 30 -3.17 9.25 -12.88
CA PRO A 30 -2.37 8.58 -11.87
C PRO A 30 -1.02 9.28 -11.69
N SER A 31 -0.60 9.43 -10.44
CA SER A 31 0.71 9.90 -9.99
C SER A 31 0.96 9.38 -8.57
N LEU A 32 2.20 9.48 -8.07
CA LEU A 32 2.49 9.14 -6.66
C LEU A 32 1.67 9.99 -5.68
N GLU A 33 1.45 11.27 -5.98
CA GLU A 33 0.69 12.20 -5.14
C GLU A 33 -0.79 11.82 -5.10
N THR A 34 -1.41 11.70 -6.28
CA THR A 34 -2.84 11.38 -6.40
C THR A 34 -3.19 9.98 -5.89
N VAL A 35 -2.23 9.06 -5.89
CA VAL A 35 -2.41 7.73 -5.28
C VAL A 35 -2.27 7.82 -3.76
N ARG A 36 -1.33 8.62 -3.25
CA ARG A 36 -1.09 8.79 -1.81
C ARG A 36 -2.27 9.47 -1.10
N ASP A 37 -2.86 10.50 -1.71
CA ASP A 37 -3.97 11.27 -1.12
C ASP A 37 -5.36 10.67 -1.40
N ASN A 38 -5.42 9.54 -2.12
CA ASN A 38 -6.63 8.85 -2.57
C ASN A 38 -7.50 9.67 -3.56
N SER A 39 -6.99 10.73 -4.17
CA SER A 39 -7.71 11.48 -5.21
C SER A 39 -7.82 10.71 -6.53
N TYR A 40 -6.88 9.79 -6.80
CA TYR A 40 -6.97 8.87 -7.94
C TYR A 40 -7.89 7.68 -7.63
N ALA A 41 -9.19 7.95 -7.60
CA ALA A 41 -10.24 6.96 -7.37
C ALA A 41 -10.86 6.47 -8.70
N PRO A 42 -11.33 5.21 -8.78
CA PRO A 42 -11.34 4.17 -7.75
C PRO A 42 -10.13 3.23 -7.78
N LEU A 43 -9.09 3.55 -8.58
CA LEU A 43 -8.01 2.60 -8.87
C LEU A 43 -6.84 2.66 -7.86
N SER A 44 -6.77 3.69 -7.01
CA SER A 44 -5.91 3.65 -5.82
C SER A 44 -6.49 2.67 -4.82
N ARG A 45 -5.72 1.65 -4.44
CA ARG A 45 -6.16 0.62 -3.51
C ARG A 45 -5.16 0.43 -2.36
N PRO A 46 -5.63 0.39 -1.11
CA PRO A 46 -4.79 -0.07 -0.01
C PRO A 46 -4.49 -1.57 -0.17
N LEU A 47 -3.29 -1.97 0.23
CA LEU A 47 -2.90 -3.38 0.35
C LEU A 47 -2.94 -3.80 1.81
N PHE A 48 -3.48 -4.98 2.07
CA PHE A 48 -3.61 -5.53 3.41
C PHE A 48 -2.87 -6.86 3.52
N ILE A 49 -2.26 -7.10 4.68
CA ILE A 49 -1.86 -8.43 5.11
C ILE A 49 -2.91 -8.97 6.08
N TYR A 50 -3.31 -10.22 5.92
CA TYR A 50 -4.31 -10.87 6.77
C TYR A 50 -3.62 -11.91 7.64
N VAL A 51 -3.57 -11.65 8.94
CA VAL A 51 -2.92 -12.53 9.91
C VAL A 51 -3.98 -13.16 10.80
N ARG A 52 -4.04 -14.49 10.83
CA ARG A 52 -4.90 -15.22 11.75
C ARG A 52 -4.38 -15.02 13.18
N LYS A 53 -5.25 -14.64 14.12
CA LYS A 53 -4.87 -14.37 15.52
C LYS A 53 -4.13 -15.53 16.18
N SER A 54 -4.65 -16.76 16.07
CA SER A 54 -3.98 -17.93 16.65
C SER A 54 -2.59 -18.21 16.06
N SER A 55 -2.29 -17.72 14.85
CA SER A 55 -0.95 -17.85 14.28
C SER A 55 0.06 -16.91 14.94
N LEU A 56 -0.38 -15.84 15.62
CA LEU A 56 0.50 -14.93 16.36
C LEU A 56 1.07 -15.56 17.63
N GLU A 57 0.50 -16.67 18.11
CA GLU A 57 1.07 -17.45 19.22
C GLU A 57 2.43 -18.06 18.87
N ARG A 58 2.71 -18.24 17.56
CA ARG A 58 4.00 -18.69 17.06
C ARG A 58 4.98 -17.51 17.02
N PRO A 59 6.10 -17.55 17.78
CA PRO A 59 7.04 -16.43 17.86
C PRO A 59 7.58 -15.98 16.50
N GLU A 60 7.84 -16.90 15.58
CA GLU A 60 8.33 -16.62 14.25
C GLU A 60 7.32 -15.86 13.37
N VAL A 61 6.03 -16.11 13.56
CA VAL A 61 4.96 -15.39 12.84
C VAL A 61 4.83 -13.98 13.40
N ALA A 62 4.81 -13.83 14.73
CA ALA A 62 4.76 -12.53 15.38
C ALA A 62 5.98 -11.67 14.99
N ALA A 63 7.17 -12.25 14.97
CA ALA A 63 8.39 -11.59 14.53
C ALA A 63 8.32 -11.15 13.07
N PHE A 64 7.83 -12.01 12.16
CA PHE A 64 7.67 -11.66 10.76
C PHE A 64 6.69 -10.50 10.55
N VAL A 65 5.52 -10.53 11.19
CA VAL A 65 4.51 -9.47 11.04
C VAL A 65 5.02 -8.15 11.62
N LYS A 66 5.74 -8.19 12.76
CA LYS A 66 6.40 -7.01 13.32
C LYS A 66 7.43 -6.43 12.35
N PHE A 67 8.34 -7.27 11.84
CA PHE A 67 9.33 -6.87 10.84
C PHE A 67 8.67 -6.26 9.60
N TYR A 68 7.63 -6.89 9.08
CA TYR A 68 6.89 -6.39 7.92
C TYR A 68 6.36 -4.98 8.18
N LEU A 69 5.69 -4.74 9.31
CA LEU A 69 5.12 -3.43 9.64
C LEU A 69 6.19 -2.35 9.93
N GLU A 70 7.33 -2.73 10.51
CA GLU A 70 8.45 -1.80 10.77
C GLU A 70 9.16 -1.38 9.48
N ASN A 71 9.15 -2.22 8.44
CA ASN A 71 9.90 -1.99 7.20
C ASN A 71 9.01 -1.67 5.98
N ALA A 72 7.68 -1.79 6.10
CA ALA A 72 6.74 -1.64 4.98
C ALA A 72 6.89 -0.31 4.24
N ALA A 73 7.06 0.81 4.96
CA ALA A 73 7.18 2.12 4.34
C ALA A 73 8.47 2.29 3.51
N GLN A 74 9.56 1.67 3.93
CA GLN A 74 10.82 1.69 3.17
C GLN A 74 10.73 0.73 1.98
N LEU A 75 10.37 -0.53 2.23
CA LEU A 75 10.30 -1.56 1.19
C LEU A 75 9.27 -1.24 0.11
N ALA A 76 8.16 -0.58 0.45
CA ALA A 76 7.18 -0.13 -0.54
C ALA A 76 7.82 0.77 -1.61
N LYS A 77 8.73 1.68 -1.23
CA LYS A 77 9.40 2.57 -2.19
C LYS A 77 10.31 1.78 -3.12
N ASP A 78 11.04 0.81 -2.59
CA ASP A 78 12.02 0.01 -3.34
C ASP A 78 11.35 -0.86 -4.42
N VAL A 79 10.07 -1.22 -4.23
CA VAL A 79 9.29 -2.02 -5.18
C VAL A 79 8.22 -1.22 -5.94
N GLY A 80 8.30 0.11 -5.92
CA GLY A 80 7.43 1.00 -6.72
C GLY A 80 6.00 1.17 -6.18
N TYR A 81 5.76 0.85 -4.91
CA TYR A 81 4.51 1.16 -4.20
C TYR A 81 4.58 2.48 -3.46
N VAL A 82 3.40 3.05 -3.20
CA VAL A 82 3.26 4.25 -2.37
C VAL A 82 3.24 3.82 -0.90
N PRO A 83 4.17 4.30 -0.06
CA PRO A 83 4.14 3.98 1.35
C PRO A 83 2.92 4.62 2.02
N VAL A 84 2.37 3.93 3.01
CA VAL A 84 1.33 4.47 3.88
C VAL A 84 1.85 5.70 4.65
N SER A 85 0.94 6.54 5.14
CA SER A 85 1.31 7.65 6.01
C SER A 85 1.84 7.18 7.36
N ASP A 86 2.56 8.05 8.07
CA ASP A 86 3.10 7.74 9.40
C ASP A 86 1.97 7.44 10.40
N GLU A 87 0.81 8.10 10.27
CA GLU A 87 -0.36 7.80 11.11
C GLU A 87 -0.87 6.39 10.89
N VAL A 88 -0.95 5.94 9.62
CA VAL A 88 -1.40 4.58 9.28
C VAL A 88 -0.36 3.55 9.71
N ALA A 89 0.94 3.83 9.53
CA ALA A 89 2.01 2.95 10.00
C ALA A 89 1.94 2.76 11.52
N LYS A 90 1.75 3.84 12.28
CA LYS A 90 1.57 3.77 13.73
C LYS A 90 0.33 2.99 14.12
N ALA A 91 -0.82 3.24 13.47
CA ALA A 91 -2.06 2.52 13.73
C ALA A 91 -1.90 1.00 13.47
N ASN A 92 -1.19 0.60 12.42
CA ASN A 92 -0.91 -0.80 12.13
C ASN A 92 -0.07 -1.47 13.24
N GLN A 93 0.95 -0.77 13.75
CA GLN A 93 1.78 -1.27 14.85
C GLN A 93 0.99 -1.40 16.16
N GLU A 94 0.11 -0.44 16.45
CA GLU A 94 -0.80 -0.51 17.61
C GLU A 94 -1.80 -1.66 17.48
N ALA A 95 -2.32 -1.91 16.29
CA ALA A 95 -3.20 -3.05 16.02
C ALA A 95 -2.49 -4.39 16.28
N LEU A 96 -1.23 -4.55 15.87
CA LEU A 96 -0.44 -5.74 16.17
C LEU A 96 -0.19 -5.88 17.68
N LYS A 97 0.22 -4.79 18.37
CA LYS A 97 0.42 -4.81 19.83
C LYS A 97 -0.85 -5.25 20.56
N GLY A 98 -2.00 -4.69 20.20
CA GLY A 98 -3.29 -5.08 20.77
C GLY A 98 -3.71 -6.52 20.47
N ALA A 99 -3.22 -7.10 19.38
CA ALA A 99 -3.45 -8.50 19.04
C ALA A 99 -2.52 -9.47 19.80
N LEU A 100 -1.32 -9.03 20.19
CA LEU A 100 -0.34 -9.82 20.96
C LEU A 100 -0.58 -9.79 22.47
N SER A 101 -1.30 -8.78 22.99
CA SER A 101 -1.60 -8.64 24.42
C SER A 101 -2.88 -9.38 24.88
N LYS A 102 -3.49 -10.20 24.02
CA LYS A 102 -4.72 -10.95 24.30
C LYS A 102 -4.43 -12.44 24.19
#